data_AF-A0A355EXT9-F1
#
_entry.id   AF-A0A355EXT9-F1
#
_cell.length_a   1.000
_cell.length_b   1.000
_cell.length_c   1.000
_cell.angle_alpha   90.00
_cell.angle_beta   90.00
_cell.angle_gamma   90.00
#
_symmetry.space_group_name_H-M   'P 1'
#
loop_
_entity.id
_entity.type
_entity.pdbx_description
1 polymer ?
#
loop_
_entity_poly.entity_id
_entity_poly.type
_entity_poly.pdbx_seq_one_letter_code
_entity_poly.pdbx_strand_id
1 'polypeptide(L)'
;AELGLAEHVKRNICIPLRGRAVHSSSGTITHQPYGKNDDEVIHSFSRNDLNGYLLDVAEQEPTLRLHFHQLCVEIEKENAAAVFRDARTGAETHVRGDVLIGADGAFSTVRRQMMVRERVDFSQEFLAWGYKELTIEG
;
A
#
# COMPACT_ATOMS: atom_id res chain seq x y z
N ALA A 1 16.26 11.18 5.94
CA ALA A 1 15.48 12.42 5.90
C ALA A 1 14.12 12.11 5.27
N GLU A 2 13.05 12.81 5.65
CA GLU A 2 11.75 12.66 5.00
C GLU A 2 11.79 13.19 3.55
N LEU A 3 10.97 12.63 2.66
CA LEU A 3 10.94 13.00 1.22
C LEU A 3 10.22 14.33 0.95
N GLY A 4 9.57 14.96 1.94
CA GLY A 4 8.90 16.25 1.78
C GLY A 4 7.63 16.24 0.91
N LEU A 5 7.11 15.07 0.55
CA LEU A 5 5.99 14.93 -0.39
C LEU A 5 4.61 15.24 0.23
N ALA A 6 4.51 15.26 1.56
CA ALA A 6 3.23 15.27 2.28
C ALA A 6 2.35 16.49 1.92
N GLU A 7 2.94 17.68 1.80
CA GLU A 7 2.18 18.89 1.46
C GLU A 7 1.66 18.86 0.02
N HIS A 8 2.43 18.31 -0.92
CA HIS A 8 1.97 18.13 -2.30
C HIS A 8 0.79 17.16 -2.35
N VAL A 9 0.91 16.01 -1.68
CA VAL A 9 -0.15 14.98 -1.63
C VAL A 9 -1.43 15.57 -1.05
N LYS A 10 -1.36 16.24 0.10
CA LYS A 10 -2.54 16.84 0.74
C LYS A 10 -3.24 17.87 -0.13
N ARG A 11 -2.48 18.69 -0.87
CA ARG A 11 -3.04 19.80 -1.66
C ARG A 11 -3.59 19.36 -3.02
N ASN A 12 -2.96 18.37 -3.65
CA ASN A 12 -3.24 18.05 -5.06
C ASN A 12 -3.93 16.69 -5.26
N ILE A 13 -3.84 15.77 -4.31
CA ILE A 13 -4.36 14.39 -4.44
C ILE A 13 -5.52 14.14 -3.46
N CYS A 14 -5.52 14.83 -2.32
CA CYS A 14 -6.46 14.58 -1.25
C CYS A 14 -7.67 15.53 -1.25
N ILE A 15 -8.77 15.03 -0.69
CA ILE A 15 -9.93 15.82 -0.26
C ILE A 15 -10.01 15.76 1.27
N PRO A 16 -10.03 16.90 1.98
CA PRO A 16 -10.16 16.91 3.44
C PRO A 16 -11.60 16.54 3.86
N LEU A 17 -11.72 15.59 4.78
CA LEU A 17 -12.95 15.19 5.43
C LEU A 17 -12.95 15.72 6.87
N ARG A 18 -13.83 16.67 7.16
CA ARG A 18 -13.92 17.37 8.46
C ARG A 18 -14.64 16.57 9.54
N GLY A 19 -15.42 15.58 9.14
CA GLY A 19 -16.22 14.78 10.06
C GLY A 19 -16.92 13.63 9.36
N ARG A 20 -17.69 12.87 10.14
CA ARG A 20 -18.55 11.78 9.68
C ARG A 20 -19.97 12.29 9.49
N ALA A 21 -20.62 11.89 8.41
CA ALA A 21 -22.07 11.98 8.26
C ALA A 21 -22.68 10.62 8.59
N VAL A 22 -23.54 10.56 9.60
CA VAL A 22 -24.23 9.33 10.01
C VAL A 22 -25.67 9.41 9.54
N HIS A 23 -26.04 8.47 8.65
CA HIS A 23 -27.38 8.35 8.09
C HIS A 23 -28.19 7.34 8.93
N SER A 24 -29.27 7.78 9.57
CA SER A 24 -30.18 6.89 10.29
C SER A 24 -31.21 6.23 9.35
N SER A 25 -31.83 5.15 9.81
CA SER A 25 -32.94 4.50 9.10
C SER A 25 -34.19 5.39 8.98
N SER A 26 -34.33 6.41 9.83
CA SER A 26 -35.40 7.41 9.75
C SER A 26 -35.15 8.51 8.70
N GLY A 27 -34.00 8.47 8.02
CA GLY A 27 -33.59 9.50 7.05
C GLY A 27 -32.95 10.74 7.68
N THR A 28 -32.71 10.73 9.00
CA THR A 28 -32.00 11.82 9.69
C THR A 28 -30.50 11.70 9.46
N ILE A 29 -29.86 12.81 9.09
CA ILE A 29 -28.41 12.88 8.93
C ILE A 29 -27.83 13.67 10.10
N THR A 30 -26.84 13.11 10.79
CA THR A 30 -26.09 13.81 11.85
C THR A 30 -24.63 13.95 11.46
N HIS A 31 -24.06 15.12 11.71
CA HIS A 31 -22.66 15.42 11.40
C HIS A 31 -21.84 15.44 12.69
N GLN A 32 -20.73 14.72 12.68
CA GLN A 32 -19.84 14.56 13.83
C GLN A 32 -18.42 14.94 13.40
N PRO A 33 -17.88 16.10 13.84
CA PRO A 33 -16.53 16.51 13.47
C PRO A 33 -15.48 15.53 14.02
N TYR A 34 -14.36 15.37 13.30
CA TYR A 34 -13.26 14.51 13.76
C TYR A 34 -12.46 15.14 14.90
N GLY A 35 -12.25 16.45 14.84
CA GLY A 35 -11.52 17.22 15.84
C GLY A 35 -12.30 18.42 16.37
N LYS A 36 -11.66 19.18 17.25
CA LYS A 36 -12.20 20.44 17.78
C LYS A 36 -11.95 21.60 16.84
N ASN A 37 -10.83 21.57 16.13
CA ASN A 37 -10.40 22.64 15.24
C ASN A 37 -10.63 22.25 13.77
N ASP A 38 -10.77 23.25 12.91
CA ASP A 38 -11.06 23.06 11.48
C ASP A 38 -9.91 22.42 10.68
N ASP A 39 -8.70 22.40 11.22
CA ASP A 39 -7.52 21.78 10.62
C ASP A 39 -7.31 20.31 11.05
N GLU A 40 -8.06 19.84 12.05
CA GLU A 40 -8.03 18.46 12.53
C GLU A 40 -8.94 17.56 11.66
N VAL A 41 -8.48 17.28 10.44
CA VAL A 41 -9.21 16.53 9.41
C VAL A 41 -8.51 15.24 9.02
N ILE A 42 -9.27 14.27 8.51
CA ILE A 42 -8.69 13.14 7.76
C ILE A 42 -8.70 13.47 6.26
N HIS A 43 -7.82 12.84 5.49
CA HIS A 43 -7.71 13.08 4.06
C HIS A 43 -8.15 11.84 3.30
N SER A 44 -9.14 12.00 2.42
CA SER A 44 -9.52 10.98 1.44
C SER A 44 -8.68 11.16 0.19
N PHE A 45 -8.22 10.06 -0.41
CA PHE A 45 -7.47 10.09 -1.66
C PHE A 45 -7.78 8.85 -2.50
N SER A 46 -7.63 8.99 -3.82
CA SER A 46 -7.61 7.85 -4.73
C SER A 46 -6.32 7.06 -4.53
N ARG A 47 -6.44 5.75 -4.28
CA ARG A 47 -5.27 4.86 -4.16
C ARG A 47 -4.45 4.86 -5.44
N ASN A 48 -5.11 4.91 -6.60
CA ASN A 48 -4.44 4.90 -7.89
C ASN A 48 -3.63 6.18 -8.09
N ASP A 49 -4.20 7.34 -7.74
CA ASP A 49 -3.56 8.65 -7.96
C ASP A 49 -2.35 8.80 -7.02
N LEU A 50 -2.50 8.42 -5.75
CA LEU A 50 -1.37 8.44 -4.81
C LEU A 50 -0.26 7.48 -5.25
N ASN A 51 -0.61 6.26 -5.68
CA ASN A 51 0.38 5.29 -6.15
C ASN A 51 1.07 5.77 -7.43
N GLY A 52 0.33 6.35 -8.37
CA GLY A 52 0.89 6.95 -9.60
C GLY A 52 1.88 8.04 -9.27
N TYR A 53 1.50 9.00 -8.41
CA TYR A 53 2.40 10.07 -7.99
C TYR A 53 3.69 9.56 -7.32
N LEU A 54 3.59 8.56 -6.44
CA LEU A 54 4.77 7.98 -5.80
C LEU A 54 5.69 7.26 -6.80
N LEU A 55 5.13 6.62 -7.82
CA LEU A 55 5.91 6.01 -8.91
C LEU A 55 6.59 7.09 -9.76
N ASP A 56 5.88 8.16 -10.12
CA ASP A 56 6.45 9.29 -10.87
C ASP A 56 7.64 9.92 -10.13
N VAL A 57 7.50 10.12 -8.81
CA VAL A 57 8.60 10.61 -7.97
C VAL A 57 9.75 9.61 -7.94
N ALA A 58 9.47 8.31 -7.80
CA ALA A 58 10.50 7.28 -7.79
C ALA A 58 11.25 7.18 -9.12
N GLU A 59 10.58 7.37 -10.27
CA GLU A 59 11.22 7.37 -11.60
C GLU A 59 12.18 8.54 -11.83
N GLN A 60 12.00 9.65 -11.11
CA GLN A 60 12.89 10.80 -11.17
C GLN A 60 14.20 10.58 -10.40
N GLU A 61 14.24 9.58 -9.52
CA GLU A 61 15.44 9.28 -8.72
C GLU A 61 16.47 8.48 -9.54
N PRO A 62 17.65 9.05 -9.86
CA PRO A 62 18.60 8.43 -10.80
C PRO A 62 19.16 7.08 -10.33
N THR A 63 19.15 6.84 -9.01
CA THR A 63 19.66 5.62 -8.38
C THR A 63 18.58 4.56 -8.21
N LEU A 64 17.32 4.84 -8.56
CA LEU A 64 16.20 3.93 -8.40
C LEU A 64 15.82 3.33 -9.76
N ARG A 65 15.53 2.02 -9.76
CA ARG A 65 15.04 1.30 -10.94
C ARG A 65 13.74 0.60 -10.58
N LEU A 66 12.70 0.85 -11.37
CA LEU A 66 11.42 0.17 -11.26
C LEU A 66 11.35 -0.97 -12.28
N HIS A 67 10.98 -2.15 -11.81
CA HIS A 67 10.82 -3.34 -12.64
C HIS A 67 9.40 -3.89 -12.50
N PHE A 68 8.51 -3.49 -13.41
CA PHE A 68 7.13 -3.97 -13.43
C PHE A 68 7.02 -5.39 -14.00
N HIS A 69 5.89 -6.04 -13.71
CA HIS A 69 5.60 -7.43 -14.11
C HIS A 69 6.57 -8.48 -13.55
N GLN A 70 7.37 -8.14 -12.53
CA GLN A 70 8.29 -9.07 -11.87
C GLN A 70 7.66 -9.59 -10.59
N LEU A 71 7.16 -10.83 -10.61
CA LEU A 71 6.58 -11.47 -9.43
C LEU A 71 7.69 -12.13 -8.60
N CYS A 72 7.87 -11.72 -7.34
CA CYS A 72 8.77 -12.43 -6.42
C CYS A 72 8.17 -13.81 -6.07
N VAL A 73 8.88 -14.88 -6.43
CA VAL A 73 8.42 -16.27 -6.19
C VAL A 73 9.22 -16.98 -5.09
N GLU A 74 10.48 -16.58 -4.89
CA GLU A 74 11.39 -17.15 -3.90
C GLU A 74 12.38 -16.11 -3.40
N ILE A 75 12.90 -16.27 -2.18
CA ILE A 75 14.03 -15.49 -1.65
C ILE A 75 15.10 -16.44 -1.10
N GLU A 76 16.35 -16.02 -1.20
CA GLU A 76 17.48 -16.60 -0.47
C GLU A 76 17.82 -15.66 0.69
N LYS A 77 17.24 -15.94 1.85
CA LYS A 77 17.32 -15.05 3.02
C LYS A 77 18.75 -14.84 3.55
N GLU A 78 19.63 -15.83 3.36
CA GLU A 78 21.04 -15.76 3.76
C GLU A 78 21.89 -14.88 2.83
N ASN A 79 21.46 -14.68 1.59
CA ASN A 79 22.24 -14.01 0.54
C ASN A 79 21.65 -12.65 0.10
N ALA A 80 20.56 -12.21 0.73
CA ALA A 80 19.78 -11.05 0.29
C ALA A 80 19.46 -11.10 -1.21
N ALA A 81 18.98 -12.26 -1.67
CA ALA A 81 18.65 -12.50 -3.06
C ALA A 81 17.20 -12.96 -3.24
N ALA A 82 16.67 -12.78 -4.45
CA ALA A 82 15.31 -13.16 -4.80
C ALA A 82 15.22 -13.67 -6.24
N VAL A 83 14.28 -14.60 -6.45
CA VAL A 83 13.89 -15.06 -7.78
C VAL A 83 12.60 -14.36 -8.17
N PHE A 84 12.65 -13.66 -9.29
CA PHE A 84 11.51 -13.00 -9.90
C PHE A 84 11.08 -13.72 -11.16
N ARG A 85 9.77 -13.88 -11.35
CA ARG A 85 9.17 -14.41 -12.57
C ARG A 85 8.49 -13.28 -13.34
N ASP A 86 8.87 -13.09 -14.60
CA ASP A 86 8.16 -12.14 -15.47
C ASP A 86 6.76 -12.69 -15.77
N ALA A 87 5.73 -11.95 -15.37
CA ALA A 87 4.34 -12.37 -15.48
C ALA A 87 3.85 -12.51 -16.94
N ARG A 88 4.59 -11.94 -17.91
CA ARG A 88 4.23 -11.98 -19.34
C ARG A 88 4.90 -13.14 -20.06
N THR A 89 6.12 -13.49 -19.69
CA THR A 89 6.92 -14.52 -20.40
C THR A 89 7.10 -15.80 -19.61
N GLY A 90 6.91 -15.76 -18.28
CA GLY A 90 7.22 -16.86 -17.37
C GLY A 90 8.71 -17.05 -17.10
N ALA A 91 9.59 -16.23 -17.70
CA ALA A 91 11.04 -16.32 -17.48
C ALA A 91 11.38 -15.94 -16.04
N GLU A 92 12.32 -16.68 -15.44
CA GLU A 92 12.80 -16.43 -14.09
C GLU A 92 14.16 -15.74 -14.11
N THR A 93 14.32 -14.74 -13.24
CA THR A 93 15.56 -13.98 -13.07
C THR A 93 15.95 -14.02 -11.60
N HIS A 94 17.20 -14.38 -11.34
CA HIS A 94 17.78 -14.32 -10.01
C HIS A 94 18.49 -12.97 -9.82
N VAL A 95 18.10 -12.23 -8.78
CA VAL A 95 18.65 -10.91 -8.43
C VAL A 95 19.20 -10.94 -7.02
N ARG A 96 20.40 -10.39 -6.82
CA ARG A 96 21.06 -10.26 -5.52
C ARG A 96 21.34 -8.81 -5.19
N GLY A 97 21.15 -8.43 -3.93
CA GLY A 97 21.56 -7.14 -3.38
C GLY A 97 22.25 -7.29 -2.02
N ASP A 98 22.49 -6.16 -1.36
CA ASP A 98 22.99 -6.15 0.02
C ASP A 98 21.85 -6.28 1.04
N VAL A 99 20.65 -5.80 0.67
CA VAL A 99 19.46 -5.80 1.52
C VAL A 99 18.24 -6.13 0.66
N LEU A 100 17.37 -6.99 1.18
CA LEU A 100 16.05 -7.29 0.62
C LEU A 100 14.96 -6.78 1.57
N ILE A 101 14.09 -5.90 1.07
CA ILE A 101 12.98 -5.34 1.86
C ILE A 101 11.65 -5.88 1.30
N GLY A 102 10.89 -6.58 2.16
CA GLY A 102 9.55 -7.07 1.84
C GLY A 102 8.48 -6.01 2.05
N ALA A 103 8.10 -5.32 0.98
CA ALA A 103 6.98 -4.37 0.94
C ALA A 103 5.81 -4.89 0.07
N ASP A 104 5.63 -6.20 0.01
CA ASP A 104 4.76 -6.95 -0.91
C ASP A 104 3.35 -7.25 -0.35
N GLY A 105 2.92 -6.50 0.67
CA GLY A 105 1.55 -6.46 1.15
C GLY A 105 1.11 -7.62 2.05
N ALA A 106 -0.20 -7.72 2.29
CA ALA A 106 -0.77 -8.64 3.27
C ALA A 106 -0.44 -10.13 2.98
N PHE A 107 -0.42 -10.53 1.71
CA PHE A 107 -0.09 -11.89 1.26
C PHE A 107 1.38 -12.02 0.81
N SER A 108 2.28 -11.38 1.55
CA SER A 108 3.72 -11.35 1.30
C SER A 108 4.37 -12.72 1.02
N THR A 109 5.07 -12.84 -0.11
CA THR A 109 5.98 -13.95 -0.41
C THR A 109 7.22 -13.86 0.46
N VAL A 110 7.77 -12.66 0.65
CA VAL A 110 8.99 -12.45 1.45
C VAL A 110 8.78 -12.97 2.88
N ARG A 111 7.67 -12.59 3.54
CA ARG A 111 7.33 -13.07 4.89
C ARG A 111 7.20 -14.58 4.93
N ARG A 112 6.49 -15.19 3.97
CA ARG A 112 6.32 -16.65 3.92
C ARG A 112 7.65 -17.37 3.85
N GLN A 113 8.55 -16.93 2.97
CA GLN A 113 9.86 -17.54 2.79
C GLN A 113 10.80 -17.31 3.98
N MET A 114 10.73 -16.13 4.63
CA MET A 114 11.47 -15.85 5.86
C MET A 114 11.12 -16.80 7.01
N MET A 115 9.86 -17.24 7.09
CA MET A 115 9.40 -18.18 8.13
C MET A 115 9.80 -19.64 7.85
N VAL A 116 10.17 -19.98 6.62
CA VAL A 116 10.55 -21.35 6.26
C VAL A 116 11.78 -21.78 7.06
N ARG A 117 11.64 -22.91 7.78
CA ARG A 117 12.66 -23.52 8.64
C ARG A 117 13.12 -22.66 9.82
N GLU A 118 12.36 -21.62 10.17
CA GLU A 118 12.61 -20.80 11.35
C GLU A 118 11.59 -21.08 12.46
N ARG A 119 11.99 -20.80 13.70
CA ARG A 119 11.08 -20.83 14.86
C ARG A 119 10.46 -19.45 15.05
N VAL A 120 9.50 -19.12 14.19
CA VAL A 120 8.78 -17.84 14.21
C VAL A 120 7.32 -18.07 14.53
N ASP A 121 6.79 -17.31 15.48
CA ASP A 121 5.36 -17.26 15.74
C ASP A 121 4.66 -16.41 14.67
N PHE A 122 3.64 -16.96 14.02
CA PHE A 122 2.81 -16.27 13.03
C PHE A 122 1.34 -16.61 13.22
N SER A 123 0.49 -15.58 13.16
CA SER A 123 -0.96 -15.73 13.19
C SER A 123 -1.59 -15.02 11.99
N GLN A 124 -2.64 -15.64 11.45
CA GLN A 124 -3.49 -15.08 10.42
C GLN A 124 -4.93 -15.45 10.72
N GLU A 125 -5.77 -14.44 10.90
CA GLU A 125 -7.20 -14.59 11.13
C GLU A 125 -7.97 -13.85 10.03
N PHE A 126 -8.98 -14.51 9.49
CA PHE A 126 -9.90 -13.89 8.54
C PHE A 126 -11.17 -13.49 9.28
N LEU A 127 -11.56 -12.22 9.14
CA LEU A 127 -12.83 -11.74 9.66
C LEU A 127 -13.99 -12.40 8.91
N ALA A 128 -15.10 -12.65 9.60
CA ALA A 128 -16.33 -13.17 8.99
C ALA A 128 -16.99 -12.18 8.00
N TRP A 129 -16.54 -10.91 8.00
CA TRP A 129 -17.09 -9.83 7.21
C TRP A 129 -16.22 -9.58 5.96
N GLY A 130 -16.88 -9.44 4.81
CA GLY A 130 -16.27 -8.92 3.58
C GLY A 130 -16.70 -7.47 3.31
N TYR A 131 -16.07 -6.84 2.33
CA TYR A 131 -16.47 -5.53 1.83
C TYR A 131 -16.80 -5.61 0.33
N LYS A 132 -17.65 -4.71 -0.14
CA LYS A 132 -17.95 -4.50 -1.56
C LYS A 132 -18.00 -3.01 -1.83
N GLU A 133 -17.39 -2.59 -2.92
CA GLU A 133 -17.38 -1.19 -3.34
C GLU A 133 -18.62 -0.89 -4.19
N LEU A 134 -19.25 0.24 -3.90
CA LEU A 134 -20.39 0.79 -4.63
C LEU A 134 -20.12 2.27 -4.87
N THR A 135 -20.48 2.76 -6.04
CA THR A 135 -20.30 4.17 -6.43
C THR A 135 -21.64 4.88 -6.39
N ILE A 136 -21.65 6.08 -5.78
CA ILE A 136 -22.77 7.01 -5.87
C ILE A 136 -22.43 7.97 -7.01
N GLU A 137 -23.19 7.89 -8.10
CA GLU A 137 -23.09 8.85 -9.20
C GLU A 137 -23.81 10.15 -8.81
N GLY A 138 -23.23 11.28 -9.21
CA GLY A 138 -23.80 12.62 -9.02
C GLY A 138 -24.46 13.15 -10.28
#